data_AF-A0A1A8H9Y1-F1
#
_entry.id   AF-A0A1A8H9Y1-F1
#
_cell.length_a   1.000
_cell.length_b   1.000
_cell.length_c   1.000
_cell.angle_alpha   90.00
_cell.angle_beta   90.00
_cell.angle_gamma   90.00
#
_symmetry.space_group_name_H-M   'P 1'
#
loop_
_entity.id
_entity.type
_entity.pdbx_description
1 polymer ?
#
loop_
_entity_poly.entity_id
_entity_poly.type
_entity_poly.pdbx_seq_one_letter_code
_entity_poly.pdbx_strand_id
1 'polypeptide(L)' 'MVKEQFRETDVAKKISHICFGMKSAEQMRQQAHIQVVSKNLYSQDPKRTPLPYGVLDHRMG' A
#
# COMPACT_ATOMS: atom_id res chain seq x y z
N MET A 1 17.15 6.40 36.29
CA MET A 1 16.14 6.96 35.36
C MET A 1 16.78 7.01 33.98
N VAL A 2 16.26 6.25 33.02
CA VAL A 2 16.76 6.30 31.63
C VAL A 2 16.05 7.47 30.95
N LYS A 3 16.79 8.37 30.28
CA LYS A 3 16.19 9.50 29.56
C LYS A 3 15.45 8.95 28.33
N GLU A 4 14.22 9.42 28.11
CA GLU A 4 13.46 9.09 26.90
C GLU A 4 14.11 9.75 25.66
N GLN A 5 14.02 9.07 24.52
CA GLN A 5 14.50 9.60 23.25
C GLN A 5 13.60 10.75 22.81
N PHE A 6 14.18 11.92 22.55
CA PHE A 6 13.43 13.04 21.98
C PHE A 6 12.88 12.65 20.61
N ARG A 7 11.57 12.85 20.43
CA ARG A 7 10.87 12.74 19.15
C ARG A 7 10.13 14.03 18.92
N GLU A 8 10.42 14.67 17.80
CA GLU A 8 9.71 15.87 17.38
C GLU A 8 8.23 15.53 17.14
N THR A 9 7.33 16.26 17.77
CA THR A 9 5.87 16.13 17.62
C THR A 9 5.33 17.26 16.75
N ASP A 10 4.22 17.01 16.06
CA ASP A 10 3.46 18.04 15.33
C ASP A 10 4.25 18.83 14.27
N VAL A 11 5.14 18.13 13.55
CA VAL A 11 5.93 18.72 12.46
C VAL A 11 4.99 19.22 11.34
N ALA A 12 4.71 20.51 11.34
CA ALA A 12 3.97 21.18 10.29
C ALA A 12 4.84 21.24 9.02
N LYS A 13 4.30 20.75 7.90
CA LYS A 13 4.97 20.77 6.59
C LYS A 13 4.14 21.56 5.59
N LYS A 14 4.81 22.35 4.74
CA LYS A 14 4.20 23.06 3.62
C LYS A 14 4.64 22.40 2.30
N ILE A 15 3.70 22.08 1.43
CA ILE A 15 4.01 21.61 0.07
C ILE A 15 4.63 22.79 -0.69
N SER A 16 5.84 22.61 -1.21
CA SER A 16 6.52 23.63 -2.01
C SER A 16 6.18 23.51 -3.49
N HIS A 17 6.39 22.32 -4.08
CA HIS A 17 6.16 22.03 -5.49
C HIS A 17 5.78 20.57 -5.70
N ILE A 18 5.16 20.28 -6.85
CA ILE A 18 4.87 18.92 -7.32
C ILE A 18 5.79 18.62 -8.49
N CYS A 19 6.54 17.52 -8.40
CA CYS A 19 7.39 17.02 -9.47
C CYS A 19 6.76 15.78 -10.09
N PHE A 20 6.50 15.84 -11.39
CA PHE A 20 6.01 14.69 -12.14
C PHE A 20 7.18 13.81 -12.57
N GLY A 21 6.96 12.50 -12.55
CA GLY A 21 7.95 11.52 -12.96
C GLY A 21 7.32 10.14 -13.08
N MET A 22 8.10 9.21 -13.63
CA MET A 22 7.72 7.80 -13.73
C MET A 22 8.44 6.99 -12.65
N LYS A 23 7.76 5.99 -12.10
CA LYS A 23 8.40 4.99 -11.22
C LYS A 23 9.07 3.92 -12.07
N SER A 24 10.23 3.42 -11.62
CA SER A 24 10.82 2.21 -12.21
C SER A 24 10.04 0.97 -11.81
N ALA A 25 10.29 -0.15 -12.50
CA ALA A 25 9.69 -1.44 -12.17
C ALA A 25 10.03 -1.88 -10.73
N GLU A 26 11.26 -1.62 -10.27
CA GLU A 26 11.75 -1.90 -8.92
C GLU A 26 10.97 -1.09 -7.88
N GLN A 27 10.77 0.20 -8.14
CA GLN A 27 10.03 1.09 -7.25
C GLN A 27 8.55 0.72 -7.16
N MET A 28 7.95 0.29 -8.29
CA MET A 28 6.59 -0.24 -8.29
C MET A 28 6.50 -1.52 -7.46
N ARG A 29 7.45 -2.45 -7.60
CA ARG A 29 7.51 -3.68 -6.79
C ARG A 29 7.73 -3.38 -5.30
N GLN A 30 8.58 -2.41 -4.96
CA GLN A 30 8.85 -2.02 -3.57
C GLN A 30 7.62 -1.41 -2.89
N GLN A 31 6.81 -0.67 -3.64
CA GLN A 31 5.59 -0.05 -3.12
C GLN A 31 4.39 -1.02 -3.08
N ALA A 32 4.33 -1.99 -3.99
CA ALA A 32 3.22 -2.93 -4.07
C ALA A 32 3.17 -3.84 -2.83
N HIS A 33 2.00 -3.92 -2.20
CA HIS A 33 1.78 -4.81 -1.05
C HIS A 33 1.63 -6.28 -1.47
N ILE A 34 1.09 -6.53 -2.68
CA ILE A 34 0.83 -7.86 -3.20
C ILE A 34 1.14 -7.93 -4.69
N GLN A 35 1.39 -9.14 -5.19
CA GLN A 35 1.37 -9.43 -6.61
C GLN A 35 -0.01 -9.97 -6.99
N VAL A 36 -0.67 -9.36 -7.98
CA VAL A 36 -1.96 -9.84 -8.49
C VAL A 36 -1.72 -10.88 -9.58
N VAL A 37 -2.19 -12.11 -9.37
CA VAL A 37 -2.04 -13.24 -10.30
C VAL A 37 -3.36 -13.95 -10.61
N SER A 38 -4.40 -13.72 -9.80
CA SER A 38 -5.72 -14.33 -9.96
C SER A 38 -6.60 -13.51 -10.89
N LYS A 39 -7.20 -14.18 -11.89
CA LYS A 39 -8.09 -13.52 -12.87
C LYS A 39 -9.54 -13.32 -12.40
N ASN A 40 -9.99 -14.12 -11.44
CA ASN A 40 -11.37 -14.11 -10.95
C ASN A 40 -11.51 -13.09 -9.81
N LEU A 41 -12.66 -12.43 -9.72
CA LEU A 41 -12.93 -11.42 -8.70
C LEU A 41 -13.30 -12.03 -7.35
N TYR A 42 -14.16 -13.04 -7.38
CA TYR A 42 -14.71 -13.71 -6.21
C TYR A 42 -14.52 -15.21 -6.32
N SER A 43 -14.49 -15.86 -5.17
CA SER A 43 -14.56 -17.32 -5.08
C SER A 43 -15.97 -17.79 -5.46
N GLN A 44 -16.08 -19.06 -5.86
CA GLN A 44 -17.33 -19.71 -6.24
C GLN A 44 -18.14 -20.15 -5.01
N ASP A 45 -18.06 -19.36 -3.93
CA ASP A 45 -18.78 -19.57 -2.69
C ASP A 45 -20.03 -18.68 -2.64
N PRO A 46 -21.08 -19.10 -1.91
CA PRO A 46 -22.30 -18.30 -1.78
C PRO A 46 -22.08 -16.91 -1.17
N LYS A 47 -20.99 -16.73 -0.41
CA LYS A 47 -20.67 -15.47 0.28
C LYS A 47 -19.95 -14.47 -0.62
N ARG A 48 -19.63 -14.83 -1.88
CA ARG A 48 -18.90 -13.98 -2.84
C ARG A 48 -17.64 -13.40 -2.20
N THR A 49 -16.82 -14.27 -1.64
CA THR A 49 -15.59 -13.85 -0.95
C THR A 49 -14.56 -13.38 -1.98
N PRO A 50 -13.95 -12.18 -1.86
CA PRO A 50 -12.91 -11.75 -2.79
C PRO A 50 -11.73 -12.72 -2.80
N LEU A 51 -11.21 -13.00 -3.99
CA LEU A 51 -10.12 -13.96 -4.12
C LEU A 51 -8.78 -13.38 -3.65
N PRO A 52 -7.98 -14.15 -2.89
CA PRO A 52 -6.63 -13.74 -2.56
C PRO A 52 -5.77 -13.66 -3.82
N TYR A 53 -4.82 -12.72 -3.82
CA TYR A 53 -3.98 -12.37 -4.96
C TYR A 53 -4.79 -11.96 -6.22
N GLY A 54 -6.04 -11.54 -6.01
CA GLY A 54 -6.91 -10.94 -7.01
C GLY A 54 -6.97 -9.43 -6.87
N VAL A 55 -7.69 -8.79 -7.78
CA VAL A 55 -7.83 -7.32 -7.82
C VAL A 55 -8.66 -6.76 -6.65
N LEU A 56 -9.46 -7.60 -5.98
CA LEU A 56 -10.29 -7.22 -4.83
C LEU A 56 -9.72 -7.71 -3.49
N ASP A 57 -8.42 -8.02 -3.46
CA ASP A 57 -7.77 -8.51 -2.24
C ASP A 57 -7.67 -7.39 -1.20
N HIS A 58 -8.29 -7.61 -0.04
CA HIS A 58 -8.38 -6.71 1.11
C HIS A 58 -7.01 -6.23 1.65
N ARG A 59 -5.91 -6.90 1.31
CA ARG A 59 -4.55 -6.42 1.61
C ARG A 59 -4.22 -5.08 0.94
N MET A 60 -5.01 -4.68 -0.06
CA MET A 60 -4.88 -3.40 -0.77
C MET A 60 -5.75 -2.26 -0.21
N GLY A 61 -6.50 -2.51 0.88
CA GLY A 61 -7.32 -1.50 1.56
C GLY A 61 -8.76 -1.44 1.08
#